data_AF-A0A819RXV1-F1
#
_entry.id   AF-A0A819RXV1-F1
#
_cell.length_a   1.000
_cell.length_b   1.000
_cell.length_c   1.000
_cell.angle_alpha   90.00
_cell.angle_beta   90.00
_cell.angle_gamma   90.00
#
_symmetry.space_group_name_H-M   'P 1'
#
loop_
_entity.id
_entity.type
_entity.pdbx_description
1 polymer ?
#
loop_
_entity_poly.entity_id
_entity_poly.type
_entity_poly.pdbx_seq_one_letter_code
_entity_poly.pdbx_strand_id
1 'polypeptide(L)'
;MIDDQNDEGDSSTASTLTTSKSLSKKSKKKSTAATTTTTNVPDGNSIHGENNSQKLTEKSMRNLMKQVTLTEQAAVHNNNENGPKYDEKTASKQEWKFWQTQPVPTIGTKIDTTNIGPIESNKSVDEIRQEPYELPNGFVWDDIDIHVDEQLQELCTFLDEHYIEDDGNNFRLKYSMPFLRWALCVPDWLKKFHVGVRVTKNSKLVGFISAVPIRIRVYDKELSMVDINFLCVHKKLRLKRLSPVLIKEITRR
;
A
#
# COMPACT_ATOMS: atom_id res chain seq x y z
N MET A 1 62.12 -38.49 9.12
CA MET A 1 63.40 -37.80 8.86
C MET A 1 63.05 -36.41 8.36
N ILE A 2 63.54 -35.41 9.09
CA ILE A 2 63.18 -33.98 9.10
C ILE A 2 61.89 -33.75 9.91
N ASP A 3 61.95 -33.74 11.25
CA ASP A 3 62.44 -32.71 12.22
C ASP A 3 61.38 -31.61 12.42
N ASP A 4 60.61 -31.58 13.52
CA ASP A 4 60.89 -31.19 14.93
C ASP A 4 61.08 -29.68 15.17
N GLN A 5 60.12 -29.09 15.91
CA GLN A 5 60.27 -28.25 17.12
C GLN A 5 58.91 -27.60 17.49
N ASN A 6 58.28 -28.04 18.59
CA ASN A 6 58.17 -27.38 19.91
C ASN A 6 57.14 -26.22 19.92
N ASP A 7 56.23 -26.04 20.89
CA ASP A 7 56.31 -26.32 22.33
C ASP A 7 54.92 -26.30 23.01
N GLU A 8 54.90 -26.83 24.25
CA GLU A 8 53.90 -27.02 25.33
C GLU A 8 52.87 -25.89 25.59
N GLY A 9 51.77 -26.00 26.37
CA GLY A 9 51.17 -26.95 27.33
C GLY A 9 49.90 -26.25 27.92
N ASP A 10 48.72 -26.87 27.96
CA ASP A 10 48.04 -27.59 29.06
C ASP A 10 47.46 -26.79 30.26
N SER A 11 46.31 -27.30 30.75
CA SER A 11 45.51 -27.03 31.96
C SER A 11 44.44 -25.91 31.88
N SER A 12 43.13 -26.21 31.81
CA SER A 12 42.18 -26.65 32.88
C SER A 12 41.98 -25.58 33.96
N THR A 13 40.80 -25.06 34.32
CA THR A 13 39.55 -25.67 34.84
C THR A 13 38.45 -24.57 34.84
N ALA A 14 37.20 -24.76 34.38
CA ALA A 14 36.05 -25.41 35.03
C ALA A 14 35.63 -24.87 36.42
N SER A 15 34.33 -24.57 36.53
CA SER A 15 33.45 -24.60 37.73
C SER A 15 33.26 -23.30 38.53
N THR A 16 32.12 -22.95 39.14
CA THR A 16 30.72 -23.46 39.18
C THR A 16 29.89 -22.47 40.03
N LEU A 17 28.57 -22.48 39.78
CA LEU A 17 27.42 -22.04 40.58
C LEU A 17 27.60 -21.82 42.10
N THR A 18 26.74 -20.98 42.69
CA THR A 18 25.59 -21.41 43.55
C THR A 18 24.76 -20.18 44.02
N THR A 19 23.45 -20.10 43.72
CA THR A 19 22.23 -20.57 44.45
C THR A 19 21.91 -19.78 45.75
N SER A 20 20.73 -19.19 45.92
CA SER A 20 19.50 -19.77 46.54
C SER A 20 18.56 -18.62 46.98
N LYS A 21 17.24 -18.68 47.25
CA LYS A 21 16.21 -19.68 47.64
C LYS A 21 14.83 -18.96 47.53
N SER A 22 13.78 -19.51 46.89
CA SER A 22 12.69 -20.40 47.37
C SER A 22 11.41 -19.74 47.95
N LEU A 23 10.23 -20.20 47.49
CA LEU A 23 9.05 -20.76 48.24
C LEU A 23 7.78 -20.70 47.33
N SER A 24 7.31 -21.81 46.72
CA SER A 24 6.24 -22.76 47.15
C SER A 24 4.84 -22.11 47.36
N LYS A 25 3.72 -22.55 46.76
CA LYS A 25 3.04 -23.86 46.94
C LYS A 25 1.98 -24.15 45.86
N LYS A 26 1.75 -25.46 45.67
CA LYS A 26 0.73 -26.16 44.86
C LYS A 26 -0.57 -26.41 45.67
N SER A 27 -1.74 -26.47 45.02
CA SER A 27 -2.61 -27.68 44.88
C SER A 27 -4.14 -27.52 45.05
N LYS A 28 -4.87 -28.23 44.14
CA LYS A 28 -6.12 -29.04 44.31
C LYS A 28 -7.45 -28.30 44.60
N LYS A 29 -8.66 -28.77 44.24
CA LYS A 29 -9.25 -29.80 43.34
C LYS A 29 -10.79 -29.58 43.38
N LYS A 30 -11.51 -29.97 42.31
CA LYS A 30 -12.99 -30.06 42.12
C LYS A 30 -13.79 -30.78 43.23
N SER A 31 -15.06 -30.35 43.45
CA SER A 31 -16.29 -31.17 43.66
C SER A 31 -17.54 -30.28 43.91
N THR A 32 -18.52 -30.18 43.00
CA THR A 32 -19.87 -30.84 42.93
C THR A 32 -21.04 -30.21 43.71
N ALA A 33 -22.02 -29.73 42.93
CA ALA A 33 -23.50 -29.76 43.03
C ALA A 33 -24.25 -29.69 44.39
N ALA A 34 -25.24 -28.77 44.49
CA ALA A 34 -26.68 -29.09 44.67
C ALA A 34 -27.58 -27.84 44.73
N THR A 35 -28.76 -27.97 44.12
CA THR A 35 -29.92 -27.08 43.93
C THR A 35 -30.69 -26.78 45.23
N THR A 36 -31.39 -25.62 45.34
CA THR A 36 -32.85 -25.46 45.67
C THR A 36 -33.23 -23.97 45.89
N THR A 37 -34.10 -23.45 45.00
CA THR A 37 -35.32 -22.60 45.18
C THR A 37 -35.53 -21.88 46.54
N THR A 38 -35.92 -20.60 46.66
CA THR A 38 -37.15 -19.91 46.20
C THR A 38 -37.14 -18.39 46.52
N THR A 39 -37.88 -17.61 45.68
CA THR A 39 -38.67 -16.37 45.95
C THR A 39 -38.05 -15.00 46.29
N ASN A 40 -38.16 -14.12 45.27
CA ASN A 40 -38.65 -12.72 45.20
C ASN A 40 -38.02 -11.51 45.95
N VAL A 41 -37.26 -10.70 45.16
CA VAL A 41 -37.33 -9.22 44.84
C VAL A 41 -37.26 -8.18 46.01
N PRO A 42 -36.61 -6.98 45.90
CA PRO A 42 -36.19 -6.21 44.70
C PRO A 42 -34.76 -5.59 44.61
N ASP A 43 -34.50 -5.17 43.36
CA ASP A 43 -33.77 -3.99 42.85
C ASP A 43 -32.23 -3.94 42.82
N GLY A 44 -31.72 -3.92 41.58
CA GLY A 44 -30.34 -3.59 41.23
C GLY A 44 -29.99 -3.94 39.78
N ASN A 45 -30.36 -3.06 38.85
CA ASN A 45 -30.08 -3.07 37.40
C ASN A 45 -28.76 -3.73 36.94
N SER A 46 -28.85 -4.68 36.01
CA SER A 46 -27.78 -5.00 35.05
C SER A 46 -28.41 -5.37 33.70
N ILE A 47 -28.14 -4.57 32.66
CA ILE A 47 -28.56 -4.86 31.28
C ILE A 47 -27.31 -5.32 30.51
N HIS A 48 -27.44 -6.51 29.91
CA HIS A 48 -26.54 -7.16 28.97
C HIS A 48 -26.10 -6.24 27.83
N GLY A 49 -24.80 -6.21 27.54
CA GLY A 49 -24.26 -5.73 26.26
C GLY A 49 -24.28 -6.85 25.21
N GLU A 50 -25.18 -6.74 24.25
CA GLU A 50 -25.26 -7.60 23.07
C GLU A 50 -24.14 -7.28 22.06
N ASN A 51 -23.48 -8.32 21.56
CA ASN A 51 -22.57 -8.26 20.41
C ASN A 51 -23.36 -8.03 19.12
N ASN A 52 -23.20 -6.88 18.49
CA ASN A 52 -23.84 -6.56 17.20
C ASN A 52 -22.82 -6.56 16.05
N SER A 53 -22.67 -7.71 15.37
CA SER A 53 -21.95 -7.78 14.09
C SER A 53 -22.90 -7.35 12.98
N GLN A 54 -22.88 -6.06 12.63
CA GLN A 54 -23.69 -5.54 11.53
C GLN A 54 -23.13 -6.06 10.19
N LYS A 55 -23.89 -6.94 9.53
CA LYS A 55 -23.68 -7.29 8.12
C LYS A 55 -23.81 -6.03 7.26
N LEU A 56 -22.71 -5.60 6.66
CA LEU A 56 -22.69 -4.51 5.68
C LEU A 56 -23.48 -4.96 4.44
N THR A 57 -24.60 -4.30 4.17
CA THR A 57 -25.42 -4.58 2.99
C THR A 57 -24.76 -4.03 1.72
N GLU A 58 -25.00 -4.65 0.57
CA GLU A 58 -24.52 -4.15 -0.72
C GLU A 58 -24.94 -2.70 -1.00
N LYS A 59 -26.12 -2.30 -0.48
CA LYS A 59 -26.62 -0.94 -0.58
C LYS A 59 -25.75 0.02 0.23
N SER A 60 -25.32 -0.38 1.42
CA SER A 60 -24.36 0.38 2.23
C SER A 60 -23.00 0.48 1.56
N MET A 61 -22.51 -0.59 0.93
CA MET A 61 -21.24 -0.56 0.19
C MET A 61 -21.32 0.30 -1.07
N ARG A 62 -22.42 0.23 -1.83
CA ARG A 62 -22.65 1.13 -2.99
C ARG A 62 -22.78 2.58 -2.59
N ASN A 63 -23.41 2.85 -1.45
CA ASN A 63 -23.50 4.20 -0.91
C ASN A 63 -22.14 4.71 -0.42
N LEU A 64 -21.33 3.85 0.18
CA LEU A 64 -19.97 4.19 0.59
C LEU A 64 -19.07 4.44 -0.63
N MET A 65 -19.11 3.58 -1.66
CA MET A 65 -18.40 3.82 -2.91
C MET A 65 -18.87 5.11 -3.58
N LYS A 66 -20.18 5.37 -3.65
CA LYS A 66 -20.69 6.66 -4.14
C LYS A 66 -20.16 7.83 -3.31
N GLN A 67 -20.11 7.71 -1.98
CA GLN A 67 -19.54 8.75 -1.12
C GLN A 67 -18.04 8.94 -1.32
N VAL A 68 -17.26 7.87 -1.47
CA VAL A 68 -15.81 7.94 -1.76
C VAL A 68 -15.58 8.58 -3.12
N THR A 69 -16.33 8.16 -4.15
CA THR A 69 -16.25 8.76 -5.50
C THR A 69 -16.66 10.23 -5.48
N LEU A 70 -17.72 10.58 -4.73
CA LEU A 70 -18.18 11.96 -4.54
C LEU A 70 -17.17 12.79 -3.74
N THR A 71 -16.43 12.18 -2.82
CA THR A 71 -15.42 12.86 -2.00
C THR A 71 -14.14 13.07 -2.82
N GLU A 72 -13.75 12.12 -3.67
CA GLU A 72 -12.72 12.32 -4.70
C GLU A 72 -13.12 13.42 -5.69
N GLN A 73 -14.37 13.41 -6.16
CA GLN A 73 -14.88 14.46 -7.06
C GLN A 73 -15.03 15.83 -6.38
N ALA A 74 -15.37 15.87 -5.08
CA ALA A 74 -15.46 17.10 -4.28
C ALA A 74 -14.08 17.66 -3.93
N ALA A 75 -13.07 16.81 -3.73
CA ALA A 75 -11.67 17.24 -3.64
C ALA A 75 -11.19 17.89 -4.96
N VAL A 76 -11.79 17.51 -6.09
CA VAL A 76 -11.58 18.16 -7.40
C VAL A 76 -12.41 19.44 -7.57
N HIS A 77 -13.53 19.61 -6.85
CA HIS A 77 -14.52 20.69 -7.06
C HIS A 77 -14.59 21.78 -5.96
N ASN A 78 -13.79 21.73 -4.90
CA ASN A 78 -13.73 22.85 -3.96
C ASN A 78 -12.97 24.03 -4.57
N ASN A 79 -13.74 24.89 -5.24
CA ASN A 79 -13.34 26.19 -5.76
C ASN A 79 -12.78 27.08 -4.65
N ASN A 80 -11.47 27.08 -4.49
CA ASN A 80 -10.74 28.17 -3.87
C ASN A 80 -10.33 29.13 -4.99
N GLU A 81 -10.69 30.41 -4.91
CA GLU A 81 -10.39 31.41 -5.94
C GLU A 81 -8.88 31.62 -6.20
N ASN A 82 -8.01 31.00 -5.42
CA ASN A 82 -6.55 31.03 -5.54
C ASN A 82 -5.87 29.65 -5.72
N GLY A 83 -6.61 28.58 -5.98
CA GLY A 83 -6.03 27.30 -6.43
C GLY A 83 -5.78 27.29 -7.96
N PRO A 84 -4.86 26.47 -8.50
CA PRO A 84 -4.73 26.32 -9.94
C PRO A 84 -6.06 25.83 -10.51
N LYS A 85 -6.75 26.67 -11.31
CA LYS A 85 -8.00 26.30 -11.96
C LYS A 85 -7.71 25.17 -12.95
N TYR A 86 -8.22 23.97 -12.65
CA TYR A 86 -8.11 22.77 -13.49
C TYR A 86 -9.08 22.84 -14.68
N ASP A 87 -9.03 23.92 -15.46
CA ASP A 87 -9.84 24.08 -16.67
C ASP A 87 -9.00 23.83 -17.93
N GLU A 88 -9.66 23.35 -18.99
CA GLU A 88 -9.00 22.98 -20.25
C GLU A 88 -8.23 24.14 -20.89
N LYS A 89 -8.73 25.38 -20.75
CA LYS A 89 -8.08 26.57 -21.32
C LYS A 89 -6.78 26.88 -20.61
N THR A 90 -6.74 26.71 -19.30
CA THR A 90 -5.54 26.88 -18.48
C THR A 90 -4.55 25.75 -18.76
N ALA A 91 -5.01 24.50 -18.80
CA ALA A 91 -4.17 23.34 -19.12
C ALA A 91 -3.55 23.43 -20.53
N SER A 92 -4.29 23.95 -21.52
CA SER A 92 -3.82 24.12 -22.90
C SER A 92 -2.67 25.11 -23.05
N LYS A 93 -2.51 26.04 -22.09
CA LYS A 93 -1.43 27.05 -22.11
C LYS A 93 -0.12 26.53 -21.52
N GLN A 94 -0.15 25.35 -20.90
CA GLN A 94 1.00 24.76 -20.23
C GLN A 94 1.68 23.70 -21.10
N GLU A 95 3.02 23.65 -21.02
CA GLU A 95 3.82 22.60 -21.65
C GLU A 95 3.90 21.37 -20.73
N TRP A 96 3.29 20.25 -21.16
CA TRP A 96 3.26 18.99 -20.40
C TRP A 96 4.33 18.00 -20.89
N LYS A 97 5.60 18.32 -20.63
CA LYS A 97 6.77 17.62 -21.19
C LYS A 97 6.74 16.09 -21.11
N PHE A 98 6.20 15.54 -20.02
CA PHE A 98 6.06 14.08 -19.88
C PHE A 98 4.82 13.57 -20.63
N TRP A 99 3.63 14.09 -20.29
CA TRP A 99 2.35 13.59 -20.81
C TRP A 99 2.19 13.75 -22.31
N GLN A 100 2.80 14.77 -22.92
CA GLN A 100 2.83 14.93 -24.38
C GLN A 100 3.54 13.79 -25.13
N THR A 101 4.31 12.95 -24.42
CA THR A 101 5.00 11.79 -24.99
C THR A 101 4.30 10.46 -24.68
N GLN A 102 3.19 10.49 -23.95
CA GLN A 102 2.46 9.29 -23.53
C GLN A 102 1.27 9.03 -24.46
N PRO A 103 0.84 7.76 -24.63
CA PRO A 103 -0.31 7.40 -25.46
C PRO A 103 -1.63 7.75 -24.76
N VAL A 104 -1.89 9.05 -24.60
CA VAL A 104 -3.12 9.61 -24.02
C VAL A 104 -3.71 10.64 -24.98
N PRO A 105 -5.05 10.84 -24.98
CA PRO A 105 -5.66 11.85 -25.85
C PRO A 105 -5.08 13.24 -25.54
N THR A 106 -4.73 14.00 -26.58
CA THR A 106 -4.28 15.38 -26.39
C THR A 106 -5.46 16.30 -26.07
N ILE A 107 -5.19 17.42 -25.43
CA ILE A 107 -6.22 18.43 -25.11
C ILE A 107 -6.92 18.89 -26.40
N GLY A 108 -8.25 19.01 -26.38
CA GLY A 108 -9.07 19.32 -27.56
C GLY A 108 -9.35 18.14 -28.51
N THR A 109 -8.85 16.93 -28.24
CA THR A 109 -9.18 15.74 -29.05
C THR A 109 -10.66 15.43 -28.93
N LYS A 110 -11.35 15.38 -30.07
CA LYS A 110 -12.76 14.94 -30.12
C LYS A 110 -12.81 13.41 -30.17
N ILE A 111 -13.36 12.82 -29.12
CA ILE A 111 -13.60 11.38 -29.05
C ILE A 111 -15.06 11.13 -29.44
N ASP A 112 -15.27 10.28 -30.44
CA ASP A 112 -16.57 9.85 -30.91
C ASP A 112 -16.63 8.33 -31.01
N THR A 113 -17.79 7.77 -31.35
CA THR A 113 -17.96 6.32 -31.38
C THR A 113 -17.14 5.61 -32.46
N THR A 114 -16.59 6.35 -33.43
CA THR A 114 -15.79 5.79 -34.54
C THR A 114 -14.30 5.71 -34.22
N ASN A 115 -13.82 6.40 -33.19
CA ASN A 115 -12.42 6.43 -32.80
C ASN A 115 -12.12 5.77 -31.43
N ILE A 116 -13.02 4.90 -30.97
CA ILE A 116 -12.83 4.11 -29.74
C ILE A 116 -11.86 2.95 -30.01
N GLY A 117 -10.66 3.05 -29.43
CA GLY A 117 -9.64 2.02 -29.53
C GLY A 117 -8.34 2.39 -28.82
N PRO A 118 -7.33 1.52 -28.93
CA PRO A 118 -5.99 1.82 -28.41
C PRO A 118 -5.36 2.98 -29.19
N ILE A 119 -4.70 3.89 -28.48
CA ILE A 119 -3.97 5.03 -29.07
C ILE A 119 -2.68 4.57 -29.74
N GLU A 120 -1.98 3.64 -29.09
CA GLU A 120 -0.86 2.89 -29.66
C GLU A 120 -1.22 1.41 -29.72
N SER A 121 -0.84 0.75 -30.81
CA SER A 121 -1.03 -0.71 -30.93
C SER A 121 -0.19 -1.46 -29.90
N ASN A 122 -0.71 -2.58 -29.41
CA ASN A 122 0.02 -3.44 -28.48
C ASN A 122 1.32 -3.93 -29.11
N LYS A 123 2.41 -3.82 -28.34
CA LYS A 123 3.72 -4.36 -28.68
C LYS A 123 3.86 -5.77 -28.13
N SER A 124 4.63 -6.60 -28.81
CA SER A 124 5.04 -7.89 -28.29
C SER A 124 5.97 -7.74 -27.09
N VAL A 125 6.06 -8.75 -26.23
CA VAL A 125 6.92 -8.72 -25.04
C VAL A 125 8.39 -8.51 -25.42
N ASP A 126 8.83 -9.04 -26.56
CA ASP A 126 10.21 -8.92 -27.05
C ASP A 126 10.56 -7.49 -27.51
N GLU A 127 9.57 -6.71 -27.91
CA GLU A 127 9.74 -5.28 -28.26
C GLU A 127 9.76 -4.37 -27.03
N ILE A 128 9.36 -4.88 -25.86
CA ILE A 128 9.44 -4.15 -24.60
C ILE A 128 10.85 -4.28 -24.01
N ARG A 129 11.32 -3.20 -23.38
CA ARG A 129 12.61 -3.18 -22.69
C ARG A 129 12.62 -4.22 -21.56
N GLN A 130 13.57 -5.16 -21.62
CA GLN A 130 13.69 -6.23 -20.62
C GLN A 130 14.31 -5.74 -19.31
N GLU A 131 15.30 -4.84 -19.40
CA GLU A 131 15.96 -4.26 -18.24
C GLU A 131 15.16 -3.10 -17.63
N PRO A 132 15.18 -2.93 -16.29
CA PRO A 132 14.58 -1.76 -15.65
C PRO A 132 15.10 -0.43 -16.20
N TYR A 133 14.31 0.63 -16.06
CA TYR A 133 14.79 1.98 -16.31
C TYR A 133 15.88 2.36 -15.29
N GLU A 134 16.88 3.13 -15.74
CA GLU A 134 17.94 3.59 -14.86
C GLU A 134 17.42 4.59 -13.84
N LEU A 135 17.88 4.43 -12.60
CA LEU A 135 17.70 5.40 -11.53
C LEU A 135 19.00 6.18 -11.32
N PRO A 136 18.93 7.45 -10.86
CA PRO A 136 20.13 8.18 -10.45
C PRO A 136 20.90 7.44 -9.36
N ASN A 137 22.21 7.65 -9.31
CA ASN A 137 23.08 7.07 -8.29
C ASN A 137 22.54 7.30 -6.88
N GLY A 138 22.56 6.24 -6.06
CA GLY A 138 22.04 6.26 -4.69
C GLY A 138 20.56 5.91 -4.57
N PHE A 139 19.89 5.54 -5.66
CA PHE A 139 18.56 4.95 -5.65
C PHE A 139 18.55 3.56 -6.30
N VAL A 140 17.66 2.70 -5.84
CA VAL A 140 17.44 1.35 -6.38
C VAL A 140 15.95 1.04 -6.46
N TRP A 141 15.56 0.21 -7.42
CA TRP A 141 14.22 -0.36 -7.49
C TRP A 141 14.03 -1.39 -6.38
N ASP A 142 12.81 -1.50 -5.89
CA ASP A 142 12.39 -2.53 -4.96
C ASP A 142 10.99 -3.03 -5.31
N ASP A 143 10.74 -4.31 -5.06
CA ASP A 143 9.44 -4.95 -5.30
C ASP A 143 8.81 -5.21 -3.93
N ILE A 144 7.96 -4.28 -3.49
CA ILE A 144 7.42 -4.25 -2.13
C ILE A 144 6.54 -5.47 -1.89
N ASP A 145 6.91 -6.27 -0.89
CA ASP A 145 6.18 -7.47 -0.53
C ASP A 145 5.14 -7.20 0.56
N ILE A 146 3.89 -7.05 0.16
CA ILE A 146 2.77 -6.78 1.07
C ILE A 146 2.38 -7.96 1.98
N HIS A 147 2.95 -9.14 1.74
CA HIS A 147 2.83 -10.28 2.67
C HIS A 147 3.87 -10.24 3.79
N VAL A 148 4.90 -9.40 3.67
CA VAL A 148 5.84 -9.12 4.77
C VAL A 148 5.31 -7.94 5.58
N ASP A 149 4.85 -8.22 6.81
CA ASP A 149 4.24 -7.24 7.72
C ASP A 149 5.09 -5.97 7.88
N GLU A 150 6.41 -6.10 7.97
CA GLU A 150 7.34 -4.97 8.11
C GLU A 150 7.32 -4.05 6.88
N GLN A 151 7.34 -4.61 5.68
CA GLN A 151 7.31 -3.83 4.43
C GLN A 151 5.94 -3.19 4.22
N LEU A 152 4.86 -3.91 4.54
CA LEU A 152 3.51 -3.35 4.47
C LEU A 152 3.31 -2.21 5.49
N GLN A 153 3.83 -2.37 6.71
CA GLN A 153 3.79 -1.33 7.73
C GLN A 153 4.62 -0.10 7.29
N GLU A 154 5.79 -0.31 6.70
CA GLU A 154 6.59 0.77 6.10
C GLU A 154 5.79 1.50 5.01
N LEU A 155 5.14 0.76 4.10
CA LEU A 155 4.31 1.36 3.04
C LEU A 155 3.13 2.16 3.61
N CYS A 156 2.43 1.63 4.62
CA CYS A 156 1.38 2.37 5.33
C CYS A 156 1.89 3.70 5.87
N THR A 157 3.03 3.69 6.57
CA THR A 157 3.66 4.90 7.12
C THR A 157 4.09 5.85 6.01
N PHE A 158 4.67 5.34 4.92
CA PHE A 158 5.10 6.14 3.77
C PHE A 158 3.92 6.89 3.13
N LEU A 159 2.79 6.21 2.92
CA LEU A 159 1.58 6.82 2.36
C LEU A 159 0.95 7.84 3.32
N ASP A 160 0.88 7.54 4.62
CA ASP A 160 0.37 8.45 5.66
C ASP A 160 1.18 9.77 5.70
N GLU A 161 2.51 9.68 5.52
CA GLU A 161 3.39 10.85 5.58
C GLU A 161 3.48 11.64 4.26
N HIS A 162 3.23 11.01 3.11
CA HIS A 162 3.63 11.56 1.81
C HIS A 162 2.60 11.47 0.67
N TYR A 163 1.44 10.86 0.86
CA TYR A 163 0.44 10.70 -0.21
C TYR A 163 -0.42 11.97 -0.38
N ILE A 164 -1.74 11.86 -0.25
CA ILE A 164 -2.69 12.94 -0.49
C ILE A 164 -2.92 13.71 0.80
N GLU A 165 -2.80 15.03 0.68
CA GLU A 165 -3.17 16.01 1.69
C GLU A 165 -4.21 16.94 1.05
N ASP A 166 -5.14 17.46 1.83
CA ASP A 166 -5.93 18.62 1.40
C ASP A 166 -5.04 19.87 1.29
N ASP A 167 -5.49 20.86 0.52
CA ASP A 167 -4.76 22.12 0.30
C ASP A 167 -4.49 22.90 1.60
N GLY A 168 -5.24 22.61 2.67
CA GLY A 168 -5.07 23.21 3.99
C GLY A 168 -4.29 22.36 5.00
N ASN A 169 -3.78 21.18 4.61
CA ASN A 169 -3.10 20.23 5.50
C ASN A 169 -3.93 19.78 6.73
N ASN A 170 -5.26 19.90 6.69
CA ASN A 170 -6.17 19.50 7.76
C ASN A 170 -6.53 18.00 7.73
N PHE A 171 -6.43 17.35 6.57
CA PHE A 171 -6.83 15.97 6.36
C PHE A 171 -5.82 15.19 5.51
N ARG A 172 -5.57 13.94 5.92
CA ARG A 172 -4.76 12.97 5.18
C ARG A 172 -5.49 11.66 5.08
N LEU A 173 -5.36 11.00 3.93
CA LEU A 173 -5.85 9.64 3.76
C LEU A 173 -4.90 8.67 4.47
N LYS A 174 -5.42 8.02 5.51
CA LYS A 174 -4.68 7.00 6.25
C LYS A 174 -5.13 5.61 5.83
N TYR A 175 -4.24 4.87 5.17
CA TYR A 175 -4.50 3.49 4.76
C TYR A 175 -4.00 2.51 5.81
N SER A 176 -4.87 1.62 6.26
CA SER A 176 -4.52 0.54 7.19
C SER A 176 -3.88 -0.64 6.47
N MET A 177 -3.09 -1.45 7.18
CA MET A 177 -2.48 -2.67 6.62
C MET A 177 -3.53 -3.64 6.03
N PRO A 178 -4.67 -3.93 6.71
CA PRO A 178 -5.70 -4.79 6.13
C PRO A 178 -6.30 -4.22 4.84
N PHE A 179 -6.49 -2.90 4.78
CA PHE A 179 -6.99 -2.23 3.58
C PHE A 179 -6.01 -2.35 2.42
N LEU A 180 -4.73 -2.06 2.64
CA LEU A 180 -3.73 -2.16 1.57
C LEU A 180 -3.56 -3.61 1.08
N ARG A 181 -3.60 -4.61 1.96
CA ARG A 181 -3.63 -6.03 1.51
C ARG A 181 -4.83 -6.31 0.64
N TRP A 182 -6.02 -5.91 1.08
CA TRP A 182 -7.25 -6.12 0.32
C TRP A 182 -7.19 -5.43 -1.05
N ALA A 183 -6.72 -4.18 -1.11
CA ALA A 183 -6.66 -3.40 -2.34
C ALA A 183 -5.57 -3.88 -3.31
N LEU A 184 -4.43 -4.37 -2.80
CA LEU A 184 -3.26 -4.72 -3.61
C LEU A 184 -3.13 -6.23 -3.92
N CYS A 185 -3.82 -7.09 -3.17
CA CYS A 185 -3.88 -8.55 -3.38
C CYS A 185 -5.19 -8.99 -4.07
N VAL A 186 -5.59 -8.35 -5.17
CA VAL A 186 -6.69 -8.86 -5.98
C VAL A 186 -6.33 -10.23 -6.59
N PRO A 187 -7.29 -11.06 -7.04
CA PRO A 187 -6.96 -12.26 -7.79
C PRO A 187 -6.00 -11.97 -8.96
N ASP A 188 -5.01 -12.85 -9.16
CA ASP A 188 -3.98 -12.73 -10.21
C ASP A 188 -3.02 -11.53 -10.07
N TRP A 189 -2.98 -10.88 -8.91
CA TRP A 189 -1.99 -9.82 -8.64
C TRP A 189 -0.55 -10.33 -8.80
N LEU A 190 0.36 -9.41 -9.15
CA LEU A 190 1.77 -9.71 -9.35
C LEU A 190 2.61 -8.84 -8.43
N LYS A 191 3.53 -9.45 -7.66
CA LYS A 191 4.47 -8.71 -6.79
C LYS A 191 5.29 -7.66 -7.55
N LYS A 192 5.69 -7.97 -8.78
CA LYS A 192 6.40 -7.01 -9.64
C LYS A 192 5.60 -5.73 -9.95
N PHE A 193 4.29 -5.70 -9.71
CA PHE A 193 3.47 -4.50 -9.90
C PHE A 193 3.44 -3.58 -8.68
N HIS A 194 4.09 -3.93 -7.56
CA HIS A 194 4.22 -3.07 -6.39
C HIS A 194 5.62 -2.44 -6.39
N VAL A 195 5.79 -1.42 -7.23
CA VAL A 195 7.09 -0.85 -7.56
C VAL A 195 7.48 0.23 -6.54
N GLY A 196 8.53 -0.04 -5.77
CA GLY A 196 9.16 0.88 -4.85
C GLY A 196 10.48 1.46 -5.38
N VAL A 197 10.86 2.62 -4.86
CA VAL A 197 12.21 3.20 -5.02
C VAL A 197 12.78 3.42 -3.64
N ARG A 198 13.98 2.87 -3.39
CA ARG A 198 14.70 3.02 -2.12
C ARG A 198 15.98 3.82 -2.30
N VAL A 199 16.41 4.49 -1.23
CA VAL A 199 17.75 5.07 -1.14
C VAL A 199 18.74 3.96 -0.80
N THR A 200 19.77 3.76 -1.63
CA THR A 200 20.76 2.67 -1.48
C THR A 200 21.45 2.67 -0.12
N LYS A 201 21.75 3.86 0.43
CA LYS A 201 22.55 4.01 1.66
C LYS A 201 21.84 3.51 2.92
N ASN A 202 20.53 3.66 3.01
CA ASN A 202 19.76 3.42 4.23
C ASN A 202 18.46 2.63 4.00
N SER A 203 18.27 2.13 2.77
CA SER A 203 17.08 1.39 2.33
C SER A 203 15.74 2.10 2.54
N LYS A 204 15.73 3.43 2.76
CA LYS A 204 14.48 4.15 3.00
C LYS A 204 13.62 4.20 1.73
N LEU A 205 12.35 3.83 1.84
CA LEU A 205 11.36 4.00 0.77
C LEU A 205 11.13 5.49 0.48
N VAL A 206 11.23 5.87 -0.80
CA VAL A 206 11.09 7.27 -1.25
C VAL A 206 10.16 7.47 -2.44
N GLY A 207 9.73 6.39 -3.08
CA GLY A 207 8.71 6.40 -4.13
C GLY A 207 7.99 5.07 -4.18
N PHE A 208 6.71 5.09 -4.53
CA PHE A 208 5.88 3.90 -4.69
C PHE A 208 4.85 4.13 -5.80
N ILE A 209 4.55 3.09 -6.58
CA ILE A 209 3.40 3.02 -7.49
C ILE A 209 2.94 1.57 -7.54
N SER A 210 1.63 1.35 -7.64
CA SER A 210 1.07 0.02 -7.74
C SER A 210 0.20 -0.15 -8.98
N ALA A 211 0.15 -1.38 -9.47
CA ALA A 211 -0.82 -1.82 -10.46
C ALA A 211 -1.51 -3.11 -10.02
N VAL A 212 -2.78 -3.27 -10.34
CA VAL A 212 -3.53 -4.52 -10.13
C VAL A 212 -4.25 -4.93 -11.42
N PRO A 213 -4.33 -6.22 -11.76
CA PRO A 213 -5.03 -6.65 -12.97
C PRO A 213 -6.53 -6.39 -12.85
N ILE A 214 -7.15 -5.96 -13.94
CA ILE A 214 -8.58 -5.71 -14.03
C ILE A 214 -9.12 -6.07 -15.42
N ARG A 215 -10.37 -6.53 -15.48
CA ARG A 215 -11.10 -6.69 -16.74
C ARG A 215 -12.10 -5.55 -16.87
N ILE A 216 -11.97 -4.75 -17.91
CA ILE A 216 -12.82 -3.58 -18.16
C ILE A 216 -13.61 -3.82 -19.45
N ARG A 217 -14.90 -3.49 -19.44
CA ARG A 217 -15.72 -3.47 -20.66
C ARG A 217 -15.86 -2.03 -21.13
N VAL A 218 -15.30 -1.73 -22.30
CA VAL A 218 -15.40 -0.45 -22.98
C VAL A 218 -16.34 -0.62 -24.16
N TYR A 219 -17.59 -0.16 -24.00
CA TYR A 219 -18.70 -0.43 -24.92
C TYR A 219 -18.93 -1.94 -25.11
N ASP A 220 -18.66 -2.45 -26.31
CA ASP A 220 -18.83 -3.84 -26.73
C ASP A 220 -17.54 -4.66 -26.59
N LYS A 221 -16.41 -4.04 -26.21
CA LYS A 221 -15.11 -4.70 -26.10
C LYS A 221 -14.75 -4.96 -24.64
N GLU A 222 -14.38 -6.20 -24.33
CA GLU A 222 -13.76 -6.56 -23.05
C GLU A 222 -12.24 -6.55 -23.18
N LEU A 223 -11.58 -5.89 -22.25
CA LEU A 223 -10.14 -5.68 -22.24
C LEU A 223 -9.56 -6.13 -20.91
N SER A 224 -8.45 -6.85 -20.96
CA SER A 224 -7.60 -7.09 -19.79
C SER A 224 -6.63 -5.91 -19.69
N MET A 225 -6.70 -5.21 -18.56
CA MET A 225 -5.93 -4.00 -18.30
C MET A 225 -5.34 -4.08 -16.88
N VAL A 226 -4.62 -3.02 -16.50
CA VAL A 226 -4.20 -2.80 -15.12
C VAL A 226 -4.84 -1.52 -14.58
N ASP A 227 -5.24 -1.56 -13.32
CA ASP A 227 -5.65 -0.38 -12.56
C ASP A 227 -4.47 0.14 -11.76
N ILE A 228 -4.10 1.41 -11.96
CA ILE A 228 -2.94 2.05 -11.34
C ILE A 228 -3.41 2.82 -10.11
N ASN A 229 -2.75 2.59 -8.97
CA ASN A 229 -3.07 3.33 -7.74
C ASN A 229 -1.82 3.57 -6.88
N PHE A 230 -1.97 4.40 -5.85
CA PHE A 230 -0.96 4.69 -4.83
C PHE A 230 0.36 5.25 -5.36
N LEU A 231 0.33 6.01 -6.46
CA LEU A 231 1.50 6.76 -6.93
C LEU A 231 1.88 7.83 -5.89
N CYS A 232 2.96 7.58 -5.16
CA CYS A 232 3.43 8.43 -4.09
C CYS A 232 4.92 8.68 -4.20
N VAL A 233 5.33 9.94 -4.01
CA VAL A 233 6.73 10.36 -3.95
C VAL A 233 6.95 11.11 -2.65
N HIS A 234 8.02 10.75 -1.95
CA HIS A 234 8.46 11.42 -0.73
C HIS A 234 8.50 12.95 -0.94
N LYS A 235 7.93 13.72 0.00
CA LYS A 235 7.75 15.18 -0.15
C LYS A 235 9.02 15.92 -0.60
N LYS A 236 10.18 15.58 -0.02
CA LYS A 236 11.49 16.17 -0.37
C LYS A 236 11.99 15.89 -1.80
N LEU A 237 11.46 14.88 -2.48
CA LEU A 237 11.80 14.52 -3.86
C LEU A 237 10.74 14.97 -4.87
N ARG A 238 9.67 15.63 -4.42
CA ARG A 238 8.70 16.25 -5.32
C ARG A 238 9.40 17.32 -6.18
N LEU A 239 8.90 17.52 -7.40
CA LEU A 239 9.50 18.37 -8.44
C LEU A 239 10.87 17.89 -8.97
N LYS A 240 11.39 16.74 -8.53
CA LYS A 240 12.62 16.11 -9.06
C LYS A 240 12.36 15.08 -10.16
N ARG A 241 11.14 15.07 -10.74
CA ARG A 241 10.73 14.21 -11.85
C ARG A 241 10.83 12.70 -11.57
N LEU A 242 10.66 12.28 -10.31
CA LEU A 242 10.62 10.85 -9.98
C LEU A 242 9.33 10.17 -10.46
N SER A 243 8.18 10.84 -10.41
CA SER A 243 6.89 10.24 -10.83
C SER A 243 6.88 9.79 -12.30
N PRO A 244 7.37 10.56 -13.28
CA PRO A 244 7.57 10.08 -14.65
C PRO A 244 8.39 8.78 -14.76
N VAL A 245 9.42 8.62 -13.93
CA VAL A 245 10.28 7.43 -13.96
C VAL A 245 9.53 6.22 -13.39
N LEU A 246 8.79 6.40 -12.29
CA LEU A 246 7.89 5.38 -11.73
C LEU A 246 6.83 4.94 -12.76
N ILE A 247 6.19 5.88 -13.46
CA ILE A 247 5.18 5.58 -14.49
C ILE A 247 5.80 4.80 -15.65
N LYS A 248 6.99 5.18 -16.11
CA LYS A 248 7.70 4.45 -17.17
C LYS A 248 8.06 3.02 -16.76
N GLU A 249 8.52 2.84 -15.53
CA GLU A 249 8.89 1.51 -15.03
C GLU A 249 7.66 0.61 -14.85
N ILE A 250 6.56 1.09 -14.24
CA ILE A 250 5.36 0.26 -14.11
C ILE A 250 4.74 -0.07 -15.47
N THR A 251 4.84 0.83 -16.46
CA THR A 251 4.36 0.58 -17.83
C THR A 251 5.20 -0.46 -18.57
N ARG A 252 6.49 -0.59 -18.23
CA ARG A 252 7.40 -1.58 -18.81
C ARG A 252 7.14 -2.99 -18.27
N ARG A 253 6.79 -3.09 -16.98
CA ARG A 253 6.62 -4.36 -16.25
C ARG A 253 5.35 -5.11 -16.63
#